data_AF-A0AAV2L429-F1
#
_entry.id   AF-A0AAV2L429-F1
#
_cell.length_a   1.000
_cell.length_b   1.000
_cell.length_c   1.000
_cell.angle_alpha   90.00
_cell.angle_beta   90.00
_cell.angle_gamma   90.00
#
_symmetry.space_group_name_H-M   'P 1'
#
loop_
_entity.id
_entity.type
_entity.pdbx_description
1 polymer ?
#
loop_
_entity_poly.entity_id
_entity_poly.type
_entity_poly.pdbx_seq_one_letter_code
_entity_poly.pdbx_strand_id
1 'polypeptide(L)' 'MDPPITSCCRSPAAQAHVSPIVVDIDECAEGKHYCRENTMCVNTPGSFMCICHTGFIRIDDYSCTGTV' A
#
# COMPACT_ATOMS: atom_id res chain seq x y z
N MET A 1 -2.06 30.60 -15.47
CA MET A 1 -0.71 30.37 -14.91
C MET A 1 -0.93 30.10 -13.43
N ASP A 2 -1.46 28.92 -13.16
CA ASP A 2 -1.94 28.50 -11.85
C ASP A 2 -0.75 28.04 -10.99
N PRO A 3 -0.65 28.47 -9.73
CA PRO A 3 0.48 28.16 -8.85
C PRO A 3 0.55 26.67 -8.47
N PRO A 4 1.73 26.14 -8.13
CA PRO A 4 1.88 24.74 -7.73
C PRO A 4 1.16 24.49 -6.39
N ILE A 5 -0.03 23.90 -6.48
CA ILE A 5 -0.74 23.10 -5.48
C ILE A 5 -0.20 23.17 -4.03
N THR A 6 -0.40 24.30 -3.34
CA THR A 6 -0.10 24.47 -1.91
C THR A 6 -1.38 24.71 -1.10
N SER A 7 -2.42 23.91 -1.30
CA SER A 7 -3.63 24.05 -0.49
C SER A 7 -4.41 22.74 -0.28
N CYS A 8 -4.27 22.24 0.94
CA CYS A 8 -5.26 21.51 1.76
C CYS A 8 -5.41 19.98 1.62
N CYS A 9 -5.16 19.28 2.74
CA CYS A 9 -6.19 18.92 3.74
C CYS A 9 -5.55 18.75 5.14
N ARG A 10 -6.00 19.53 6.14
CA ARG A 10 -5.65 19.31 7.56
C ARG A 10 -6.46 18.13 8.08
N SER A 11 -5.88 16.94 8.07
CA SER A 11 -6.39 15.77 8.80
C SER A 11 -5.19 14.92 9.25
N PRO A 12 -5.17 14.42 10.50
CA PRO A 12 -4.04 13.63 11.01
C PRO A 12 -3.87 12.25 10.37
N ALA A 13 -4.74 11.86 9.43
CA ALA A 13 -4.78 10.53 8.82
C ALA A 13 -4.41 10.50 7.31
N ALA A 14 -4.07 11.63 6.70
CA ALA A 14 -3.63 11.66 5.31
C ALA A 14 -2.10 11.54 5.25
N GLN A 15 -1.61 10.31 5.06
CA GLN A 15 -0.22 10.05 4.71
C GLN A 15 0.11 10.85 3.45
N ALA A 16 1.02 11.82 3.56
CA ALA A 16 1.43 12.70 2.46
C ALA A 16 2.27 11.93 1.43
N HIS A 17 1.63 11.06 0.66
CA HIS A 17 2.26 10.37 -0.46
C HIS A 17 1.63 10.84 -1.76
N VAL A 18 2.03 12.04 -2.21
CA VAL A 18 1.90 12.39 -3.63
C VAL A 18 3.03 11.63 -4.34
N SER A 19 2.77 10.36 -4.68
CA SER A 19 3.64 9.61 -5.58
C SER A 19 3.13 9.83 -7.00
N PRO A 20 3.72 10.77 -7.77
CA PRO A 20 3.54 10.70 -9.21
C PRO A 20 4.19 9.38 -9.65
N ILE A 21 3.46 8.59 -10.45
CA ILE A 21 3.90 7.39 -11.20
C ILE A 21 5.31 7.45 -11.85
N VAL A 22 5.95 8.62 -11.85
CA VAL A 22 7.30 8.91 -12.34
C VAL A 22 8.41 8.38 -11.43
N VAL A 23 8.20 8.27 -10.11
CA VAL A 23 9.10 7.54 -9.20
C VAL A 23 8.24 6.78 -8.20
N ASP A 24 8.06 5.50 -8.47
CA ASP A 24 7.37 4.58 -7.57
C ASP A 24 8.26 4.26 -6.36
N ILE A 25 7.69 4.28 -5.16
CA ILE A 25 8.39 3.86 -3.95
C ILE A 25 8.01 2.41 -3.72
N ASP A 26 9.01 1.53 -3.63
CA ASP A 26 8.77 0.11 -3.35
C ASP A 26 8.52 -0.08 -1.84
N GLU A 27 7.27 0.05 -1.42
CA GLU A 27 6.92 -0.12 0.00
C GLU A 27 7.17 -1.55 0.50
N CYS A 28 7.26 -2.54 -0.39
CA CYS A 28 7.64 -3.91 -0.05
C CYS A 28 9.12 -3.99 0.31
N ALA A 29 10.01 -3.35 -0.47
CA ALA A 29 11.44 -3.32 -0.20
C ALA A 29 11.79 -2.47 1.03
N GLU A 30 11.02 -1.40 1.27
CA GLU A 30 11.21 -0.52 2.44
C GLU A 30 10.52 -1.02 3.72
N GLY A 31 9.71 -2.08 3.63
CA GLY A 31 8.90 -2.57 4.76
C GLY A 31 7.83 -1.57 5.21
N LYS A 32 7.40 -0.68 4.31
CA LYS A 32 6.40 0.38 4.53
C LYS A 32 5.00 -0.03 4.05
N HIS A 33 4.69 -1.32 4.10
CA HIS A 33 3.40 -1.88 3.69
C HIS A 33 2.56 -2.27 4.90
N TYR A 34 1.26 -2.47 4.69
CA TYR A 34 0.31 -2.91 5.74
C TYR A 34 -0.10 -4.37 5.63
N CYS A 35 0.55 -5.14 4.75
CA CYS A 35 0.34 -6.58 4.61
C CYS A 35 0.51 -7.31 5.96
N ARG A 36 -0.46 -8.14 6.33
CA ARG A 36 -0.46 -8.92 7.57
C ARG A 36 0.23 -10.27 7.39
N GLU A 37 0.28 -11.06 8.46
CA GLU A 37 0.79 -12.43 8.42
C GLU A 37 0.11 -13.28 7.35
N ASN A 38 0.83 -14.29 6.87
CA ASN A 38 0.40 -15.22 5.82
C ASN A 38 0.14 -14.55 4.46
N THR A 39 0.78 -13.39 4.22
CA THR A 39 0.73 -12.67 2.96
C THR A 39 2.14 -12.36 2.42
N MET A 40 2.25 -12.23 1.11
CA MET A 40 3.42 -11.70 0.41
C MET A 40 3.09 -10.30 -0.13
N CYS A 41 3.96 -9.33 0.13
CA CYS A 41 3.86 -7.99 -0.46
C CYS A 41 4.36 -8.04 -1.92
N VAL A 42 3.61 -7.42 -2.83
CA VAL A 42 4.00 -7.21 -4.23
C VAL A 42 3.84 -5.74 -4.56
N ASN A 43 4.95 -5.11 -4.97
CA ASN A 43 4.98 -3.71 -5.34
C ASN A 43 4.26 -3.48 -6.68
N THR A 44 3.57 -2.35 -6.82
CA THR A 44 2.84 -1.96 -8.03
C THR A 44 3.03 -0.48 -8.30
N PRO A 45 3.04 0.00 -9.56
CA PRO A 45 3.20 1.44 -9.80
C PRO A 45 2.13 2.28 -9.09
N GLY A 46 2.56 3.08 -8.12
CA GLY A 46 1.76 3.94 -7.27
C GLY A 46 1.15 3.29 -6.02
N SER A 47 1.41 2.01 -5.73
CA SER A 47 0.87 1.29 -4.56
C SER A 47 1.51 -0.09 -4.31
N PHE A 48 0.92 -0.91 -3.45
CA PHE A 48 1.31 -2.31 -3.29
C PHE A 48 0.07 -3.20 -3.13
N MET A 49 0.25 -4.50 -3.31
CA MET A 49 -0.78 -5.50 -3.05
C MET A 49 -0.25 -6.62 -2.15
N CYS A 50 -1.11 -7.16 -1.29
CA CYS A 50 -0.76 -8.27 -0.39
C CYS A 50 -1.41 -9.56 -0.88
N ILE A 51 -0.66 -10.57 -1.29
CA ILE A 51 -1.19 -11.83 -1.81
C ILE A 51 -1.12 -12.91 -0.72
N CYS A 52 -2.19 -13.68 -0.52
CA CYS A 52 -2.18 -14.77 0.45
C CYS A 52 -1.20 -15.89 0.04
N HIS A 53 -0.50 -16.49 1.01
CA HIS A 53 0.24 -17.73 0.78
C HIS A 53 -0.70 -18.88 0.42
N THR A 54 -0.15 -19.93 -0.20
CA THR A 54 -0.90 -21.14 -0.56
C THR A 54 -1.59 -21.74 0.67
N GLY A 55 -2.88 -22.03 0.56
CA GLY A 55 -3.70 -22.55 1.66
C GLY A 55 -4.38 -21.49 2.53
N PHE A 56 -4.15 -20.20 2.25
CA PHE A 56 -4.82 -19.09 2.93
C PHE A 56 -5.81 -18.38 2.00
N ILE A 57 -6.91 -17.89 2.59
CA ILE A 57 -8.00 -17.21 1.88
C ILE A 57 -8.00 -15.73 2.27
N ARG A 58 -8.12 -14.85 1.27
CA ARG A 58 -8.21 -13.39 1.48
C ARG A 58 -9.50 -13.05 2.21
N ILE A 59 -9.39 -12.31 3.32
CA ILE A 59 -10.55 -11.73 4.03
C ILE A 59 -10.69 -10.25 3.68
N ASP A 60 -9.56 -9.53 3.60
CA ASP A 60 -9.50 -8.12 3.22
C ASP A 60 -8.24 -7.82 2.39
N ASP A 61 -8.01 -6.55 2.06
CA ASP A 61 -6.91 -6.12 1.20
C ASP A 61 -5.52 -6.48 1.76
N TYR A 62 -5.41 -6.67 3.08
CA TYR A 62 -4.14 -6.88 3.79
C TYR A 62 -4.05 -8.22 4.53
N SER A 63 -5.16 -8.94 4.72
CA SER A 63 -5.28 -10.05 5.67
C SER A 63 -5.78 -11.34 5.04
N CYS A 64 -5.21 -12.47 5.46
CA CYS A 64 -5.60 -13.80 5.03
C CYS A 64 -5.80 -14.74 6.22
N THR A 65 -6.77 -15.66 6.12
CA THR A 65 -7.01 -16.72 7.12
C THR A 65 -6.71 -18.09 6.54
N GLY A 66 -6.10 -18.94 7.36
CA GLY A 66 -5.86 -20.34 6.99
C GLY A 66 -7.16 -21.13 7.10
N THR A 67 -7.40 -21.99 6.12
CA THR A 67 -8.28 -23.15 6.33
C THR A 67 -7.48 -24.19 7.10
N VAL A 68 -7.91 -24.47 8.33
CA VAL A 68 -7.48 -25.67 9.08
C VAL A 68 -8.00 -26.93 8.42
#